data_AF-A0A5X5KDD3-F1
#
_entry.id   AF-A0A5X5KDD3-F1
#
_cell.length_a   1.000
_cell.length_b   1.000
_cell.length_c   1.000
_cell.angle_alpha   90.00
_cell.angle_beta   90.00
_cell.angle_gamma   90.00
#
_symmetry.space_group_name_H-M   'P 1'
#
loop_
_entity.id
_entity.type
_entity.pdbx_description
1 polymer ?
#
loop_
_entity_poly.entity_id
_entity_poly.type
_entity_poly.pdbx_seq_one_letter_code
_entity_poly.pdbx_strand_id
1 'polypeptide(L)' 'TYRTEILDFYLFRTLNEVREITERWVSEYNCERPHESLNNMTPEEYRQHNHLAGISKNAWN' A
#
# COMPACT_ATOMS: atom_id res chain seq x y z
N THR A 1 -8.37 -6.56 -5.57
CA THR A 1 -8.43 -5.08 -5.48
C THR A 1 -9.33 -4.69 -4.33
N TYR A 2 -9.36 -3.43 -3.90
CA TYR A 2 -10.23 -3.00 -2.78
C TYR A 2 -11.71 -3.35 -3.02
N ARG A 3 -12.21 -3.17 -4.25
CA ARG A 3 -13.58 -3.53 -4.61
C ARG A 3 -13.88 -5.01 -4.38
N THR A 4 -13.08 -5.91 -4.96
CA THR A 4 -13.36 -7.35 -4.93
C THR A 4 -13.16 -7.97 -3.54
N GLU A 5 -12.19 -7.47 -2.77
CA GLU A 5 -11.81 -8.09 -1.50
C GLU A 5 -12.52 -7.47 -0.30
N ILE A 6 -12.92 -6.20 -0.40
CA ILE A 6 -13.60 -5.50 0.69
C ILE A 6 -15.08 -5.26 0.35
N LEU A 7 -15.36 -4.55 -0.74
CA LEU A 7 -16.73 -4.10 -1.02
C LEU A 7 -17.65 -5.22 -1.50
N ASP A 8 -17.14 -6.16 -2.30
CA ASP A 8 -17.92 -7.26 -2.84
C ASP A 8 -18.01 -8.44 -1.85
N PHE A 9 -17.06 -8.55 -0.90
CA PHE A 9 -16.99 -9.66 0.06
C PHE A 9 -17.77 -9.39 1.36
N TYR A 10 -17.80 -8.14 1.83
CA TYR A 10 -18.42 -7.78 3.09
C TYR A 10 -19.75 -7.05 2.90
N LEU A 11 -20.74 -7.39 3.74
CA LEU A 11 -21.96 -6.61 3.91
C LEU A 11 -21.86 -5.80 5.21
N PHE A 12 -21.73 -4.49 5.09
CA PHE A 12 -21.58 -3.59 6.24
C PHE A 12 -22.92 -3.17 6.82
N ARG A 13 -23.02 -3.16 8.15
CA ARG A 13 -24.15 -2.64 8.92
C ARG A 13 -23.91 -1.23 9.43
N THR A 14 -22.65 -0.86 9.63
CA THR A 14 -22.27 0.48 10.10
C THR A 14 -21.09 1.03 9.33
N LEU A 15 -20.93 2.36 9.40
CA LEU A 15 -19.75 3.02 8.84
C LEU A 15 -18.46 2.67 9.60
N ASN A 16 -18.53 2.32 10.88
CA ASN A 16 -17.33 1.94 11.63
C ASN A 16 -16.76 0.61 11.14
N GLU A 17 -17.60 -0.37 10.83
CA GLU A 17 -17.16 -1.67 10.30
C GLU A 17 -16.36 -1.51 9.00
N VAL A 18 -16.86 -0.72 8.04
CA VAL A 18 -16.13 -0.47 6.80
C VAL A 18 -14.83 0.27 7.06
N ARG A 19 -14.77 1.22 7.99
CA ARG A 19 -13.53 1.93 8.33
C ARG A 19 -12.46 0.99 8.87
N GLU A 20 -12.80 0.17 9.86
CA GLU A 20 -11.85 -0.76 10.48
C GLU A 20 -11.29 -1.79 9.48
N ILE A 21 -12.17 -2.34 8.62
CA ILE A 21 -11.76 -3.29 7.58
C ILE A 21 -10.89 -2.60 6.52
N THR A 22 -11.25 -1.37 6.13
CA THR A 22 -10.48 -0.59 5.15
C THR A 22 -9.09 -0.25 5.68
N GLU A 23 -8.99 0.21 6.92
CA GLU A 23 -7.71 0.59 7.54
C GLU A 23 -6.74 -0.59 7.55
N ARG A 24 -7.22 -1.78 7.90
CA ARG A 24 -6.42 -3.01 7.84
C ARG A 24 -6.00 -3.34 6.41
N TRP A 25 -6.94 -3.33 5.46
CA TRP A 25 -6.65 -3.64 4.07
C TRP A 25 -5.64 -2.66 3.45
N VAL A 26 -5.73 -1.37 3.78
CA VAL A 26 -4.79 -0.34 3.33
C VAL A 26 -3.40 -0.59 3.89
N SER A 27 -3.29 -0.99 5.17
CA SER A 27 -2.01 -1.38 5.77
C SER A 27 -1.39 -2.56 5.03
N GLU A 28 -2.14 -3.64 4.82
CA GLU A 28 -1.66 -4.82 4.08
C GLU A 28 -1.23 -4.45 2.66
N TYR A 29 -2.06 -3.68 1.94
CA TYR A 29 -1.79 -3.27 0.57
C TYR A 29 -0.49 -2.47 0.44
N ASN A 30 -0.24 -1.57 1.39
CA ASN A 30 0.92 -0.67 1.36
C ASN A 30 2.21 -1.30 1.89
N CYS A 31 2.10 -2.23 2.85
CA CYS A 31 3.26 -2.68 3.62
C CYS A 31 3.59 -4.16 3.43
N GLU A 32 2.67 -4.98 2.92
CA GLU A 32 2.83 -6.44 2.89
C GLU A 32 2.67 -7.03 1.49
N ARG A 33 1.87 -6.40 0.63
CA ARG A 33 1.56 -6.96 -0.69
C ARG A 33 2.58 -6.50 -1.75
N PRO A 34 3.30 -7.44 -2.39
CA PRO A 34 4.17 -7.10 -3.51
C PRO A 34 3.34 -6.82 -4.76
N HIS A 35 3.78 -5.83 -5.55
CA HIS A 35 3.13 -5.48 -6.82
C HIS A 35 4.12 -5.68 -7.96
N GLU A 36 3.74 -6.46 -8.98
CA GLU A 36 4.58 -6.75 -10.14
C GLU A 36 5.04 -5.47 -10.86
N SER A 37 4.15 -4.48 -10.97
CA SER A 37 4.47 -3.15 -11.54
C SER A 37 5.51 -2.36 -10.74
N LEU A 38 5.70 -2.71 -9.46
CA LEU A 38 6.73 -2.16 -8.58
C LEU A 38 7.91 -3.12 -8.44
N ASN A 39 8.16 -3.99 -9.44
CA ASN A 39 9.21 -5.01 -9.39
C ASN A 39 9.08 -5.93 -8.17
N ASN A 40 7.85 -6.33 -7.86
CA ASN A 40 7.47 -7.14 -6.70
C ASN A 40 7.81 -6.51 -5.33
N MET A 41 8.01 -5.19 -5.26
CA MET A 41 8.06 -4.47 -3.99
C MET A 41 6.66 -4.11 -3.51
N THR A 42 6.53 -3.94 -2.19
CA THR A 42 5.38 -3.24 -1.62
C THR A 42 5.45 -1.74 -1.94
N PRO A 43 4.34 -1.01 -1.87
CA PRO A 43 4.35 0.44 -2.07
C PRO A 43 5.28 1.18 -1.10
N GLU A 44 5.38 0.75 0.16
CA GLU A 44 6.30 1.35 1.13
C GLU A 44 7.76 1.07 0.78
N GLU A 45 8.10 -0.17 0.41
CA GLU A 45 9.46 -0.51 -0.04
C GLU A 45 9.86 0.29 -1.27
N TYR A 46 8.95 0.43 -2.24
CA TYR A 46 9.20 1.25 -3.42
C TYR A 46 9.41 2.72 -3.06
N ARG A 47 8.59 3.29 -2.15
CA ARG A 47 8.79 4.67 -1.66
C ARG A 47 10.16 4.84 -1.02
N GLN A 48 10.56 3.94 -0.13
CA GLN A 48 11.84 4.00 0.55
C GLN A 48 13.00 3.87 -0.44
N HIS A 49 12.93 2.92 -1.37
CA HIS A 49 13.94 2.72 -2.40
C HIS A 49 14.14 3.97 -3.26
N ASN A 50 13.05 4.60 -3.70
CA ASN A 50 13.11 5.82 -4.51
C ASN A 50 13.51 7.06 -3.71
N HIS A 51 13.13 7.13 -2.43
CA HIS A 51 13.59 8.17 -1.52
C HIS A 51 15.12 8.12 -1.35
N LEU A 52 15.67 6.92 -1.12
CA LEU A 52 17.11 6.67 -1.01
C LEU A 52 17.86 6.96 -2.33
N ALA A 53 17.27 6.61 -3.48
CA ALA A 53 17.83 6.96 -4.79
C ALA A 53 17.79 8.47 -5.08
N GLY A 54 16.82 9.20 -4.49
CA GLY A 54 16.71 10.65 -4.59
C GLY A 54 17.76 11.41 -3.76
N ILE A 55 18.10 10.91 -2.57
CA ILE A 55 19.17 11.47 -1.72
C ILE A 55 20.58 11.09 -2.21
N SER A 56 20.74 9.93 -2.85
CA SER A 56 22.00 9.51 -3.48
C SER A 56 22.07 9.95 -4.95
N LYS A 57 21.98 11.26 -5.17
CA LYS A 57 22.54 11.89 -6.37
C LYS A 57 23.55 12.91 -5.87
N ASN A 58 24.76 12.42 -5.61
CA ASN A 58 25.99 13.18 -5.40
C ASN A 58 25.76 14.63 -4.96
N ALA A 59 26.04 14.91 -3.68
CA ALA A 59 26.62 16.19 -3.31
C ALA A 59 27.64 16.56 -4.40
N TRP A 60 27.25 17.49 -5.26
CA TRP A 60 28.01 17.88 -6.45
C TRP A 60 29.24 18.64 -5.96
N ASN A 61 30.35 17.91 -5.79
CA ASN A 61 31.70 18.43 -5.98
C ASN A 61 32.14 18.10 -7.39
#